data_AF-A0A355GD08-F1
#
_entry.id   AF-A0A355GD08-F1
#
_cell.length_a   1.000
_cell.length_b   1.000
_cell.length_c   1.000
_cell.angle_alpha   90.00
_cell.angle_beta   90.00
_cell.angle_gamma   90.00
#
_symmetry.space_group_name_H-M   'P 1'
#
loop_
_entity.id
_entity.type
_entity.pdbx_description
1 polymer ?
#
loop_
_entity_poly.entity_id
_entity_poly.type
_entity_poly.pdbx_seq_one_letter_code
_entity_poly.pdbx_strand_id
1 'polypeptide(L)' 'TPGWKKLAGGCHLNRHIADLIRHAGFEIQELENLYIPKAPKIAGYIYKGRAINPLETSPAA' A
#
# COMPACT_ATOMS: atom_id res chain seq x y z
N THR A 1 0.73 -0.79 14.95
CA THR A 1 2.09 -0.59 15.48
C THR A 1 2.07 0.51 16.54
N PRO A 2 2.14 0.18 17.85
CA PRO A 2 1.74 1.10 18.92
C PRO A 2 2.64 2.33 19.12
N GLY A 3 3.96 2.20 18.91
CA GLY A 3 4.91 3.31 19.14
C GLY A 3 4.81 4.44 18.11
N TRP A 4 4.69 4.07 16.82
CA TRP A 4 4.66 5.04 15.72
C TRP A 4 3.36 5.86 15.65
N LYS A 5 2.24 5.30 16.13
CA LYS A 5 0.94 5.99 16.13
C LYS A 5 0.98 7.32 16.91
N LYS A 6 1.76 7.37 18.00
CA LYS A 6 1.91 8.59 18.83
C LYS A 6 2.95 9.56 18.27
N LEU A 7 4.04 9.05 17.69
CA LEU A 7 5.16 9.87 17.23
C LEU A 7 4.96 10.51 15.85
N ALA A 8 4.11 9.92 15.01
CA ALA A 8 3.92 10.35 13.62
C ALA A 8 2.45 10.48 13.23
N GLY A 9 1.65 11.10 14.11
CA GLY A 9 0.28 11.51 13.79
C GLY A 9 -0.63 10.36 13.32
N GLY A 10 -0.46 9.15 13.86
CA GLY A 10 -1.29 8.00 13.49
C GLY A 10 -0.71 7.06 12.43
N CYS A 11 0.55 7.25 12.02
CA CYS A 11 1.21 6.38 11.04
C CYS A 11 1.17 4.89 11.46
N HIS A 12 0.72 4.03 10.55
CA HIS A 12 0.77 2.57 10.68
C HIS A 12 1.74 1.98 9.65
N LEU A 13 3.01 1.94 10.01
CA LEU A 13 4.06 1.35 9.16
C LEU A 13 3.82 -0.10 8.79
N ASN A 14 3.17 -0.88 9.66
CA ASN A 14 2.88 -2.29 9.41
C ASN A 14 1.48 -2.49 8.81
N ARG A 15 0.92 -1.45 8.15
CA ARG A 15 -0.37 -1.57 7.48
C ARG A 15 -0.17 -2.38 6.20
N HIS A 16 -0.92 -3.46 6.07
CA HIS A 16 -0.91 -4.31 4.88
C HIS A 16 -1.67 -3.62 3.74
N ILE A 17 -1.00 -2.73 3.00
CA ILE A 17 -1.63 -1.90 1.96
C ILE A 17 -2.25 -2.74 0.84
N ALA A 18 -1.57 -3.79 0.39
CA ALA A 18 -2.08 -4.66 -0.67
C ALA A 18 -3.44 -5.29 -0.31
N ASP A 19 -3.61 -5.73 0.92
CA ASP A 19 -4.88 -6.34 1.36
C ASP A 19 -5.99 -5.32 1.45
N LEU A 20 -5.68 -4.09 1.88
CA LEU A 20 -6.65 -3.00 1.88
C LEU A 20 -7.12 -2.63 0.47
N ILE A 21 -6.21 -2.60 -0.50
CA ILE A 21 -6.53 -2.32 -1.90
C ILE A 21 -7.42 -3.44 -2.47
N ARG A 22 -7.09 -4.71 -2.21
CA ARG A 22 -7.92 -5.86 -2.62
C ARG A 22 -9.31 -5.83 -1.97
N HIS A 23 -9.39 -5.55 -0.67
CA HIS A 23 -10.67 -5.45 0.04
C HIS A 23 -11.54 -4.29 -0.46
N ALA A 24 -10.93 -3.24 -1.00
CA ALA A 24 -11.65 -2.15 -1.66
C ALA A 24 -12.18 -2.53 -3.07
N GLY A 25 -11.94 -3.75 -3.55
CA GLY A 25 -12.43 -4.25 -4.83
C GLY A 25 -11.54 -3.97 -6.03
N PHE A 26 -10.31 -3.47 -5.81
CA PHE A 26 -9.35 -3.26 -6.88
C PHE A 26 -8.54 -4.53 -7.17
N GLU A 27 -8.21 -4.72 -8.44
CA GLU A 27 -7.29 -5.78 -8.87
C GLU A 27 -5.86 -5.21 -8.95
N ILE A 28 -4.93 -5.82 -8.22
CA ILE A 28 -3.52 -5.42 -8.22
C ILE A 28 -2.80 -6.14 -9.36
N GLN A 29 -2.33 -5.38 -10.36
CA GLN A 29 -1.63 -5.91 -11.52
C GLN A 29 -0.13 -6.05 -11.28
N GLU A 30 0.44 -5.09 -10.55
CA GLU A 30 1.87 -5.03 -10.27
C GLU A 30 2.05 -4.62 -8.81
N LEU A 31 2.93 -5.31 -8.09
CA LEU A 31 3.29 -4.93 -6.73
C LEU A 31 4.75 -5.29 -6.43
N GLU A 32 5.51 -4.27 -6.08
CA GLU A 32 6.87 -4.34 -5.59
C GLU A 32 6.91 -3.83 -4.14
N ASN A 33 7.63 -4.56 -3.29
CA ASN A 33 7.91 -4.18 -1.92
C ASN A 33 9.38 -3.83 -1.78
N LEU A 34 9.68 -2.59 -1.41
CA LEU A 34 11.05 -2.10 -1.38
C LEU A 34 11.31 -1.18 -0.19
N TYR A 35 12.59 -1.01 0.12
CA TYR A 35 13.03 -0.01 1.08
C TYR A 35 13.59 1.20 0.34
N ILE A 36 13.13 2.39 0.71
CA ILE A 36 13.63 3.64 0.15
C ILE A 36 15.13 3.77 0.46
N PRO A 37 16.00 3.97 -0.55
CA PRO A 37 17.42 4.23 -0.33
C PRO A 37 17.62 5.47 0.56
N LYS A 38 18.55 5.39 1.52
CA LYS A 38 18.87 6.46 2.49
C LYS A 38 17.77 6.78 3.51
N ALA A 39 16.63 6.07 3.50
CA ALA A 39 15.66 6.14 4.58
C ALA A 39 16.01 5.14 5.70
N PRO A 40 15.70 5.44 6.98
CA PRO A 40 15.84 4.46 8.06
C PRO A 40 15.01 3.21 7.75
N LYS A 41 15.60 2.00 7.87
CA LYS A 41 14.90 0.74 7.54
C LYS A 41 13.53 0.60 8.24
N ILE A 42 13.44 1.05 9.49
CA ILE A 42 12.19 0.98 10.27
C ILE A 42 11.05 1.83 9.68
N ALA A 43 11.34 2.83 8.85
CA ALA A 43 10.37 3.77 8.29
C ALA A 43 10.39 3.83 6.75
N GLY A 44 11.36 3.15 6.11
CA GLY A 44 11.59 3.24 4.69
C GLY A 44 10.90 2.15 3.85
N TYR A 45 10.19 1.22 4.47
CA TYR A 45 9.46 0.17 3.74
C TYR A 45 8.24 0.75 3.02
N ILE A 46 8.13 0.52 1.72
CA ILE A 46 7.01 0.97 0.89
C ILE A 46 6.50 -0.12 -0.05
N TYR A 47 5.24 0.06 -0.47
CA TYR A 47 4.60 -0.66 -1.56
C TYR A 47 4.62 0.25 -2.80
N LYS A 48 5.02 -0.29 -3.95
CA LYS A 48 5.00 0.41 -5.25
C LYS A 48 4.34 -0.49 -6.28
N GLY A 49 3.39 0.01 -7.06
CA GLY A 49 2.67 -0.86 -7.98
C GLY A 49 1.53 -0.17 -8.73
N ARG A 50 0.73 -0.98 -9.42
CA ARG A 50 -0.47 -0.56 -10.15
C ARG A 50 -1.65 -1.45 -9.78
N ALA A 51 -2.80 -0.81 -9.63
CA ALA A 51 -4.09 -1.48 -9.49
C ALA A 51 -5.10 -0.89 -10.47
N ILE A 52 -6.08 -1.69 -10.87
CA ILE A 52 -7.16 -1.27 -11.76
C ILE A 52 -8.51 -1.46 -11.05
N ASN A 53 -9.48 -0.61 -11.42
CA ASN A 53 -10.86 -0.88 -11.10
C ASN A 53 -11.39 -1.90 -12.12
N PRO A 54 -11.76 -3.13 -11.70
CA PRO A 54 -12.23 -4.16 -12.62
C PRO A 54 -13.53 -3.76 -13.34
N LEU A 55 -14.32 -2.82 -12.80
CA LEU A 55 -15.55 -2.35 -13.45
C LEU A 55 -15.29 -1.37 -14.60
N GLU A 56 -14.18 -0.62 -14.59
CA GLU A 56 -13.86 0.33 -15.69
C GLU A 56 -13.13 -0.33 -16.86
N THR A 57 -12.71 -1.59 -16.70
CA THR A 57 -12.05 -2.37 -17.76
C THR A 57 -13.00 -3.35 -18.46
N SER A 58 -14.26 -3.43 -18.02
CA SER A 58 -15.30 -4.17 -18.73
C SER A 58 -15.86 -3.30 -19.86
N PRO A 59 -15.80 -3.71 -21.14
CA PRO A 59 -16.29 -2.93 -22.29
C PRO A 59 -17.83 -2.84 -22.39
N ALA A 60 -18.53 -2.83 -21.26
CA ALA A 60 -19.99 -2.75 -21.20
C ALA A 60 -20.40 -1.82 -20.04
N ALA A 61 -20.33 -0.51 -20.29
CA ALA A 61 -21.12 0.51 -19.63
C ALA A 61 -21.69 1.44 -20.69
#